data_AF-A0A0G1WKR3-F1
#
_entry.id   AF-A0A0G1WKR3-F1
#
_cell.length_a   1.000
_cell.length_b   1.000
_cell.length_c   1.000
_cell.angle_alpha   90.00
_cell.angle_beta   90.00
_cell.angle_gamma   90.00
#
_symmetry.space_group_name_H-M   'P 1'
#
loop_
_entity.id
_entity.type
_entity.pdbx_description
1 polymer ?
#
loop_
_entity_poly.entity_id
_entity_poly.type
_entity_poly.pdbx_seq_one_letter_code
_entity_poly.pdbx_strand_id
1 'polypeptide(L)'
;MTVKKFILTAAVLFFSLGGAVYASYGSEACQPIYGGGETCVLKGNLLINKSVKNPQTNEFVDNLSRSNDPKYMSGQIVEFQLTVTNTGNKKINEIEVTDILPNYLDFQSGPGTFDSNNKKLTFKIVGLEPNQSKTYTVKAKVSGNISFSQAVNCVVNQAKAVSGDNESSDIAQLCIEKTVTTTKGGLPVMPAPGLKQTPATGPEMLGLAALIPAAGAGLFLRKFKVKK
;
A
#
# COMPACT_ATOMS: atom_id res chain seq x y z
N MET A 1 -30.32 35.09 -66.22
CA MET A 1 -31.17 35.17 -65.01
C MET A 1 -31.67 33.76 -64.74
N THR A 2 -31.38 33.20 -63.55
CA THR A 2 -32.23 32.18 -62.87
C THR A 2 -32.29 30.79 -63.58
N VAL A 3 -32.06 29.58 -63.05
CA VAL A 3 -31.69 28.96 -61.76
C VAL A 3 -32.12 27.48 -61.89
N LYS A 4 -31.41 26.53 -61.22
CA LYS A 4 -31.86 25.16 -60.82
C LYS A 4 -31.99 24.11 -61.95
N LYS A 5 -31.70 22.81 -61.76
CA LYS A 5 -31.60 21.95 -60.57
C LYS A 5 -30.85 20.67 -60.99
N PHE A 6 -29.76 20.30 -60.32
CA PHE A 6 -29.18 18.95 -60.40
C PHE A 6 -29.82 18.09 -59.29
N ILE A 7 -30.20 16.87 -59.65
CA ILE A 7 -30.96 15.92 -58.84
C ILE A 7 -30.02 15.22 -57.85
N LEU A 8 -30.45 15.19 -56.59
CA LEU A 8 -29.88 14.47 -55.45
C LEU A 8 -29.91 12.95 -55.69
N THR A 9 -28.78 12.28 -55.48
CA THR A 9 -28.73 10.89 -54.99
C THR A 9 -28.20 10.89 -53.57
N ALA A 10 -29.04 10.46 -52.64
CA ALA A 10 -28.78 10.41 -51.21
C ALA A 10 -27.95 9.17 -50.87
N ALA A 11 -26.73 9.36 -50.33
CA ALA A 11 -25.99 8.33 -49.62
C ALA A 11 -26.03 8.67 -48.12
N VAL A 12 -26.77 7.86 -47.37
CA VAL A 12 -26.89 7.95 -45.92
C VAL A 12 -25.58 7.46 -45.31
N LEU A 13 -24.74 8.41 -44.87
CA LEU A 13 -23.54 8.14 -44.08
C LEU A 13 -23.94 8.12 -42.59
N PHE A 14 -23.99 6.92 -42.03
CA PHE A 14 -24.10 6.70 -40.58
C PHE A 14 -22.81 7.21 -39.91
N PHE A 15 -22.91 8.37 -39.27
CA PHE A 15 -21.86 8.95 -38.45
C PHE A 15 -21.94 8.32 -37.05
N SER A 16 -21.33 7.14 -36.86
CA SER A 16 -21.06 6.64 -35.52
C SER A 16 -19.87 7.43 -34.97
N LEU A 17 -20.13 8.31 -34.01
CA LEU A 17 -19.11 8.98 -33.22
C LEU A 17 -18.17 7.93 -32.60
N GLY A 18 -16.96 7.84 -33.14
CA GLY A 18 -15.85 7.18 -32.46
C GLY A 18 -15.50 8.01 -31.22
N GLY A 19 -16.04 7.60 -30.07
CA GLY A 19 -15.51 8.04 -28.80
C GLY A 19 -14.04 7.63 -28.74
N ALA A 20 -13.16 8.61 -28.78
CA ALA A 20 -11.76 8.42 -28.42
C ALA A 20 -11.74 7.95 -26.96
N VAL A 21 -11.62 6.65 -26.77
CA VAL A 21 -11.19 6.08 -25.49
C VAL A 21 -9.77 6.57 -25.29
N TYR A 22 -9.62 7.55 -24.40
CA TYR A 22 -8.34 7.88 -23.80
C TYR A 22 -7.85 6.62 -23.09
N ALA A 23 -6.96 5.88 -23.74
CA ALA A 23 -6.10 4.93 -23.04
C ALA A 23 -5.26 5.78 -22.07
N SER A 24 -5.68 5.81 -20.80
CA SER A 24 -4.79 6.20 -19.71
C SER A 24 -3.53 5.37 -19.89
N TYR A 25 -2.37 6.03 -19.96
CA TYR A 25 -1.07 5.38 -19.97
C TYR A 25 -1.02 4.44 -18.77
N GLY A 26 -1.29 3.16 -19.00
CA GLY A 26 -0.92 2.11 -18.09
C GLY A 26 0.59 2.13 -18.11
N SER A 27 1.20 2.59 -17.01
CA SER A 27 2.59 2.23 -16.74
C SER A 27 2.68 0.72 -16.93
N GLU A 28 3.77 0.24 -17.50
CA GLU A 28 4.15 -1.17 -17.53
C GLU A 28 4.42 -1.66 -16.09
N ALA A 29 3.37 -1.58 -15.27
CA ALA A 29 3.25 -2.07 -13.92
C ALA A 29 3.45 -3.57 -13.95
N CYS A 30 3.98 -4.15 -12.87
CA CYS A 30 3.90 -5.59 -12.69
C CYS A 30 2.46 -6.04 -12.99
N GLN A 31 2.33 -7.01 -13.89
CA GLN A 31 1.01 -7.33 -14.44
C GLN A 31 0.28 -8.20 -13.41
N PRO A 32 -0.96 -7.85 -13.03
CA PRO A 32 -1.75 -8.72 -12.20
C PRO A 32 -2.03 -10.02 -12.96
N ILE A 33 -1.76 -11.18 -12.35
CA ILE A 33 -2.05 -12.49 -12.92
C ILE A 33 -3.41 -13.00 -12.43
N TYR A 34 -4.12 -13.69 -13.31
CA TYR A 34 -5.37 -14.38 -12.95
C TYR A 34 -5.08 -15.41 -11.85
N GLY A 35 -5.78 -15.30 -10.72
CA GLY A 35 -5.53 -16.12 -9.53
C GLY A 35 -4.97 -15.35 -8.33
N GLY A 36 -4.68 -14.05 -8.48
CA GLY A 36 -4.22 -13.20 -7.39
C GLY A 36 -2.71 -13.27 -7.21
N GLY A 37 -2.01 -12.37 -7.90
CA GLY A 37 -0.56 -12.17 -7.82
C GLY A 37 -0.13 -11.12 -8.82
N GLU A 38 1.14 -10.69 -8.75
CA GLU A 38 1.74 -9.76 -9.70
C GLU A 38 2.98 -10.42 -10.31
N THR A 39 3.14 -10.33 -11.63
CA THR A 39 4.37 -10.73 -12.30
C THR A 39 5.14 -9.49 -12.72
N CYS A 40 6.34 -9.36 -12.17
CA CYS A 40 7.25 -8.28 -12.52
C CYS A 40 8.23 -8.74 -13.60
N VAL A 41 8.70 -7.79 -14.42
CA VAL A 41 9.65 -8.07 -15.48
C VAL A 41 11.02 -8.37 -14.87
N LEU A 42 11.63 -9.47 -15.30
CA LEU A 42 13.05 -9.78 -15.08
C LEU A 42 13.63 -10.37 -16.37
N LYS A 43 14.51 -9.61 -17.02
CA LYS A 43 15.21 -9.96 -18.25
C LYS A 43 16.70 -9.78 -18.03
N GLY A 44 17.47 -10.84 -18.28
CA GLY A 44 18.92 -10.81 -18.18
C GLY A 44 19.43 -10.86 -16.74
N ASN A 45 20.57 -10.21 -16.49
CA ASN A 45 21.36 -10.36 -15.26
C ASN A 45 21.35 -9.11 -14.36
N LEU A 46 20.30 -8.32 -14.45
CA LEU A 46 20.06 -7.15 -13.64
C LEU A 46 18.82 -7.41 -12.79
N LEU A 47 18.92 -7.23 -11.48
CA LEU A 47 17.80 -7.38 -10.55
C LEU A 47 17.63 -6.08 -9.77
N ILE A 48 16.41 -5.54 -9.72
CA ILE A 48 16.03 -4.52 -8.74
C ILE A 48 15.07 -5.14 -7.73
N ASN A 49 15.31 -4.86 -6.45
CA ASN A 49 14.40 -5.17 -5.36
C ASN A 49 13.95 -3.86 -4.71
N LYS A 50 12.67 -3.77 -4.38
CA LYS A 50 12.04 -2.62 -3.76
C LYS A 50 11.36 -3.05 -2.48
N SER A 51 11.57 -2.30 -1.42
CA SER A 51 10.90 -2.53 -0.15
C SER A 51 10.45 -1.21 0.46
N VAL A 52 9.47 -1.28 1.35
CA VAL A 52 8.95 -0.15 2.12
C VAL A 52 9.23 -0.37 3.59
N LYS A 53 9.60 0.70 4.29
CA LYS A 53 9.80 0.64 5.74
C LYS A 53 8.48 0.39 6.44
N ASN A 54 8.46 -0.50 7.40
CA ASN A 54 7.34 -0.68 8.32
C ASN A 54 7.37 0.45 9.36
N PRO A 55 6.30 1.27 9.49
CA PRO A 55 6.29 2.42 10.38
C PRO A 55 6.27 2.07 11.88
N GLN A 56 6.01 0.81 12.24
CA GLN A 56 6.06 0.35 13.63
C GLN A 56 7.39 -0.31 13.97
N THR A 57 7.87 -1.24 13.13
CA THR A 57 9.09 -2.01 13.42
C THR A 57 10.37 -1.33 12.94
N ASN A 58 10.26 -0.33 12.05
CA ASN A 58 11.38 0.30 11.34
C ASN A 58 12.18 -0.63 10.42
N GLU A 59 11.69 -1.84 10.17
CA GLU A 59 12.31 -2.78 9.23
C GLU A 59 11.78 -2.58 7.81
N PHE A 60 12.60 -2.87 6.81
CA PHE A 60 12.15 -2.87 5.42
C PHE A 60 11.48 -4.19 5.09
N VAL A 61 10.24 -4.10 4.61
CA VAL A 61 9.44 -5.25 4.16
C VAL A 61 9.06 -5.07 2.70
N ASP A 62 8.85 -6.17 2.01
CA ASP A 62 8.48 -6.20 0.60
C ASP A 62 7.16 -5.43 0.36
N ASN A 63 6.14 -5.78 1.15
CA ASN A 63 4.81 -5.20 1.05
C ASN A 63 4.19 -5.02 2.45
N LEU A 64 3.37 -3.98 2.59
CA LEU A 64 2.45 -3.80 3.73
C LEU A 64 1.01 -4.02 3.24
N SER A 65 0.37 -5.07 3.74
CA SER A 65 -0.99 -5.48 3.42
C SER A 65 -2.04 -4.62 4.14
N ARG A 66 -3.26 -4.63 3.61
CA ARG A 66 -4.39 -3.90 4.21
C ARG A 66 -4.78 -4.42 5.60
N SER A 67 -4.73 -5.74 5.78
CA SER A 67 -5.41 -6.43 6.89
C SER A 67 -4.55 -6.56 8.13
N ASN A 68 -3.26 -6.85 7.95
CA ASN A 68 -2.40 -7.31 9.04
C ASN A 68 -1.23 -6.36 9.32
N ASP A 69 -0.97 -5.41 8.42
CA ASP A 69 0.18 -4.53 8.51
C ASP A 69 -0.21 -3.12 8.95
N PRO A 70 0.71 -2.38 9.59
CA PRO A 70 0.45 -1.01 10.00
C PRO A 70 0.31 -0.09 8.79
N LYS A 71 -0.61 0.87 8.93
CA LYS A 71 -0.87 1.88 7.90
C LYS A 71 -0.10 3.16 8.19
N TYR A 72 0.23 3.85 7.12
CA TYR A 72 0.73 5.21 7.18
C TYR A 72 -0.41 6.22 7.35
N MET A 73 -0.12 7.32 8.03
CA MET A 73 -1.05 8.43 8.26
C MET A 73 -0.63 9.67 7.47
N SER A 74 -1.59 10.57 7.25
CA SER A 74 -1.34 11.88 6.64
C SER A 74 -0.15 12.60 7.28
N GLY A 75 0.76 13.11 6.46
CA GLY A 75 1.94 13.83 6.88
C GLY A 75 3.15 12.98 7.29
N GLN A 76 3.00 11.65 7.43
CA GLN A 76 4.13 10.77 7.74
C GLN A 76 5.10 10.63 6.57
N ILE A 77 6.36 10.32 6.86
CA ILE A 77 7.38 10.01 5.85
C ILE A 77 7.39 8.49 5.62
N VAL A 78 7.22 8.11 4.36
CA VAL A 78 7.41 6.77 3.82
C VAL A 78 8.83 6.68 3.28
N GLU A 79 9.59 5.70 3.75
CA GLU A 79 10.92 5.39 3.22
C GLU A 79 10.85 4.11 2.38
N PHE A 80 11.24 4.21 1.12
CA PHE A 80 11.46 3.06 0.24
C PHE A 80 12.95 2.79 0.09
N GLN A 81 13.31 1.52 -0.05
CA GLN A 81 14.65 1.08 -0.34
C GLN A 81 14.68 0.38 -1.70
N LEU A 82 15.59 0.82 -2.56
CA LEU A 82 15.86 0.23 -3.87
C LEU A 82 17.23 -0.44 -3.83
N THR A 83 17.28 -1.75 -4.01
CA THR A 83 18.53 -2.50 -4.11
C THR A 83 18.69 -3.04 -5.51
N VAL A 84 19.71 -2.55 -6.22
CA VAL A 84 20.03 -2.97 -7.58
C VAL A 84 21.24 -3.89 -7.55
N THR A 85 21.10 -5.09 -8.11
CA THR A 85 22.08 -6.17 -8.06
C THR A 85 22.44 -6.62 -9.47
N ASN A 86 23.75 -6.75 -9.73
CA ASN A 86 24.25 -7.45 -10.91
C ASN A 86 24.35 -8.94 -10.59
N THR A 87 23.43 -9.75 -11.12
CA THR A 87 23.41 -11.21 -10.90
C THR A 87 24.27 -11.98 -11.90
N GLY A 88 24.94 -11.27 -12.81
CA GLY A 88 25.75 -11.84 -13.88
C GLY A 88 27.24 -11.90 -13.55
N ASN A 89 28.00 -12.37 -14.54
CA ASN A 89 29.46 -12.52 -14.46
C ASN A 89 30.24 -11.41 -15.18
N LYS A 90 29.57 -10.39 -15.72
CA LYS A 90 30.18 -9.23 -16.40
C LYS A 90 29.75 -7.94 -15.71
N LYS A 91 30.65 -6.97 -15.67
CA LYS A 91 30.36 -5.62 -15.21
C LYS A 91 29.23 -4.99 -16.04
N ILE A 92 28.27 -4.37 -15.36
CA ILE A 92 27.26 -3.51 -15.98
C ILE A 92 27.75 -2.06 -15.91
N ASN A 93 27.90 -1.41 -17.06
CA ASN A 93 28.56 -0.10 -17.13
C ASN A 93 27.64 1.05 -16.70
N GLU A 94 26.38 1.04 -17.13
CA GLU A 94 25.41 2.07 -16.81
C GLU A 94 24.03 1.42 -16.67
N ILE A 95 23.32 1.76 -15.58
CA ILE A 95 21.95 1.33 -15.33
C ILE A 95 21.12 2.58 -15.13
N GLU A 96 20.04 2.73 -15.89
CA GLU A 96 19.01 3.73 -15.62
C GLU A 96 17.98 3.16 -14.67
N VAL A 97 17.74 3.83 -13.55
CA VAL A 97 16.73 3.46 -12.57
C VAL A 97 15.63 4.51 -12.55
N THR A 98 14.39 4.06 -12.61
CA THR A 98 13.20 4.90 -12.50
C THR A 98 12.31 4.41 -11.38
N ASP A 99 11.74 5.33 -10.59
CA ASP A 99 10.80 5.02 -9.51
C ASP A 99 9.57 5.93 -9.62
N ILE A 100 8.38 5.34 -9.81
CA ILE A 100 7.12 6.06 -10.05
C ILE A 100 6.31 6.06 -8.75
N LEU A 101 6.30 7.21 -8.07
CA LEU A 101 5.55 7.38 -6.83
C LEU A 101 4.03 7.38 -7.11
N PRO A 102 3.24 6.62 -6.33
CA PRO A 102 1.79 6.62 -6.50
C PRO A 102 1.17 7.93 -6.05
N ASN A 103 -0.13 8.07 -6.32
CA ASN A 103 -0.95 9.13 -5.75
C ASN A 103 -0.87 9.13 -4.21
N TYR A 104 -1.12 10.29 -3.61
CA TYR A 104 -1.07 10.53 -2.15
C TYR A 104 0.32 10.48 -1.51
N LEU A 105 1.39 10.27 -2.29
CA LEU A 105 2.77 10.39 -1.86
C LEU A 105 3.48 11.54 -2.58
N ASP A 106 3.96 12.51 -1.84
CA ASP A 106 4.73 13.65 -2.35
C ASP A 106 6.23 13.36 -2.20
N PHE A 107 6.99 13.47 -3.28
CA PHE A 107 8.44 13.26 -3.22
C PHE A 107 9.09 14.23 -2.23
N GLN A 108 9.95 13.71 -1.36
CA GLN A 108 10.71 14.51 -0.40
C GLN A 108 12.20 14.51 -0.74
N SER A 109 12.78 13.33 -0.94
CA SER A 109 14.19 13.19 -1.30
C SER A 109 14.50 11.81 -1.89
N GLY A 110 15.59 11.73 -2.63
CA GLY A 110 16.04 10.50 -3.28
C GLY A 110 17.23 10.79 -4.21
N PRO A 111 17.82 9.75 -4.82
CA PRO A 111 18.87 9.93 -5.80
C PRO A 111 18.33 10.53 -7.10
N GLY A 112 19.09 11.46 -7.70
CA GLY A 112 18.83 11.97 -9.05
C GLY A 112 17.75 13.05 -9.13
N THR A 113 16.94 13.00 -10.20
CA THR A 113 16.00 14.06 -10.56
C THR A 113 14.57 13.55 -10.51
N PHE A 114 13.66 14.32 -9.90
CA PHE A 114 12.25 14.00 -9.81
C PHE A 114 11.43 14.88 -10.76
N ASP A 115 10.64 14.24 -11.62
CA ASP A 115 9.61 14.88 -12.43
C ASP A 115 8.26 14.84 -11.69
N SER A 116 7.80 15.99 -11.22
CA SER A 116 6.54 16.12 -10.49
C SER A 116 5.30 15.87 -11.34
N ASN A 117 5.36 16.08 -12.66
CA ASN A 117 4.20 15.91 -13.54
C ASN A 117 3.88 14.42 -13.72
N ASN A 118 4.92 13.61 -13.88
CA ASN A 118 4.82 12.16 -14.05
C ASN A 118 5.05 11.38 -12.74
N LYS A 119 5.29 12.08 -11.63
CA LYS A 119 5.68 11.54 -10.31
C LYS A 119 6.82 10.53 -10.40
N LYS A 120 7.79 10.79 -11.28
CA LYS A 120 8.84 9.85 -11.67
C LYS A 120 10.21 10.35 -11.22
N LEU A 121 10.85 9.60 -10.33
CA LEU A 121 12.26 9.76 -10.00
C LEU A 121 13.12 9.04 -11.04
N THR A 122 14.23 9.63 -11.48
CA THR A 122 15.18 8.98 -12.39
C THR A 122 16.62 9.25 -11.95
N PHE A 123 17.44 8.21 -11.91
CA PHE A 123 18.87 8.29 -11.60
C PHE A 123 19.66 7.20 -12.32
N LYS A 124 20.98 7.39 -12.40
CA LYS A 124 21.89 6.44 -13.04
C LYS A 124 22.84 5.81 -12.03
N ILE A 125 23.14 4.54 -12.25
CA ILE A 125 24.20 3.82 -11.55
C ILE A 125 25.31 3.56 -12.55
N VAL A 126 26.49 4.11 -12.29
CA VAL A 126 27.69 3.86 -13.10
C VAL A 126 28.50 2.75 -12.44
N GLY A 127 28.80 1.73 -13.21
CA GLY A 127 29.62 0.59 -12.83
C GLY A 127 29.02 -0.25 -11.69
N LEU A 128 28.57 -1.45 -12.03
CA LEU A 128 28.16 -2.47 -11.07
C LEU A 128 28.90 -3.77 -11.40
N GLU A 129 29.86 -4.13 -10.54
CA GLU A 129 30.69 -5.33 -10.72
C GLU A 129 29.85 -6.61 -10.54
N PRO A 130 30.31 -7.78 -11.03
CA PRO A 130 29.61 -9.06 -10.83
C PRO A 130 29.27 -9.32 -9.36
N ASN A 131 28.03 -9.75 -9.09
CA ASN A 131 27.47 -10.01 -7.76
C ASN A 131 27.43 -8.81 -6.80
N GLN A 132 27.70 -7.60 -7.30
CA GLN A 132 27.61 -6.39 -6.50
C GLN A 132 26.15 -5.90 -6.42
N SER A 133 25.78 -5.44 -5.23
CA SER A 133 24.53 -4.71 -4.99
C SER A 133 24.81 -3.26 -4.59
N LYS A 134 23.95 -2.33 -5.01
CA LYS A 134 23.90 -0.95 -4.49
C LYS A 134 22.50 -0.64 -4.01
N THR A 135 22.41 0.02 -2.86
CA THR A 135 21.15 0.35 -2.20
C THR A 135 20.93 1.86 -2.15
N TYR A 136 19.71 2.29 -2.44
CA TYR A 136 19.29 3.68 -2.48
C TYR A 136 18.01 3.87 -1.69
N THR A 137 17.89 5.01 -1.01
CA THR A 137 16.70 5.36 -0.24
C THR A 137 15.92 6.46 -0.96
N VAL A 138 14.62 6.24 -1.12
CA VAL A 138 13.66 7.22 -1.64
C VAL A 138 12.69 7.56 -0.52
N LYS A 139 12.56 8.85 -0.18
CA LYS A 139 11.63 9.34 0.84
C LYS A 139 10.48 10.08 0.19
N ALA A 140 9.28 9.72 0.57
CA ALA A 140 8.06 10.42 0.18
C ALA A 140 7.24 10.77 1.42
N LYS A 141 6.52 11.88 1.38
CA LYS A 141 5.60 12.31 2.44
C LYS A 141 4.17 11.94 2.04
N VAL A 142 3.41 11.34 2.96
CA VAL A 142 1.97 11.16 2.74
C VAL A 142 1.31 12.53 2.67
N SER A 143 0.64 12.82 1.55
CA SER A 143 -0.01 14.10 1.30
C SER A 143 -0.98 14.46 2.43
N GLY A 144 -1.05 15.75 2.77
CA GLY A 144 -1.95 16.26 3.81
C GLY A 144 -3.44 16.09 3.48
N ASN A 145 -3.78 16.32 2.21
CA ASN A 145 -5.16 16.37 1.72
C ASN A 145 -5.52 15.05 1.03
N ILE A 146 -5.98 14.09 1.83
CA ILE A 146 -6.30 12.74 1.37
C ILE A 146 -7.82 12.58 1.26
N SER A 147 -8.32 12.41 0.04
CA SER A 147 -9.73 12.21 -0.23
C SER A 147 -9.97 10.92 -1.03
N PHE A 148 -10.16 9.81 -0.32
CA PHE A 148 -10.71 8.57 -0.87
C PHE A 148 -11.91 8.11 -0.04
N SER A 149 -12.80 7.33 -0.64
CA SER A 149 -14.11 6.95 -0.07
C SER A 149 -14.03 5.95 1.09
N GLN A 150 -12.90 5.26 1.21
CA GLN A 150 -12.67 4.19 2.19
C GLN A 150 -11.88 4.70 3.40
N ALA A 151 -11.88 3.96 4.51
CA ALA A 151 -11.05 4.31 5.68
C ALA A 151 -9.55 4.12 5.40
N VAL A 152 -9.22 3.11 4.58
CA VAL A 152 -7.86 2.74 4.19
C VAL A 152 -7.79 2.66 2.67
N ASN A 153 -6.71 3.16 2.09
CA ASN A 153 -6.38 3.03 0.67
C ASN A 153 -4.98 2.47 0.52
N CYS A 154 -4.81 1.40 -0.26
CA CYS A 154 -3.50 0.84 -0.53
C CYS A 154 -3.00 1.31 -1.89
N VAL A 155 -1.72 1.65 -1.95
CA VAL A 155 -1.04 2.18 -3.12
C VAL A 155 0.25 1.41 -3.35
N VAL A 156 0.65 1.33 -4.61
CA VAL A 156 1.84 0.60 -5.03
C VAL A 156 2.84 1.57 -5.60
N ASN A 157 4.07 1.53 -5.09
CA ASN A 157 5.20 2.27 -5.65
C ASN A 157 5.99 1.31 -6.54
N GLN A 158 6.33 1.72 -7.76
CA GLN A 158 6.99 0.84 -8.73
C GLN A 158 8.37 1.38 -9.11
N ALA A 159 9.40 0.53 -9.01
CA ALA A 159 10.73 0.80 -9.53
C ALA A 159 11.06 -0.09 -10.72
N LYS A 160 11.88 0.43 -11.63
CA LYS A 160 12.38 -0.25 -12.83
C LYS A 160 13.85 0.11 -13.04
N ALA A 161 14.66 -0.87 -13.41
CA ALA A 161 16.07 -0.71 -13.75
C ALA A 161 16.32 -1.28 -15.15
N VAL A 162 17.00 -0.53 -16.00
CA VAL A 162 17.27 -0.90 -17.40
C VAL A 162 18.75 -0.67 -17.74
N SER A 163 19.36 -1.64 -18.42
CA SER A 163 20.72 -1.53 -18.98
C SER A 163 20.83 -2.37 -20.26
N GLY A 164 20.70 -1.72 -21.41
CA GLY A 164 20.69 -2.39 -22.71
C GLY A 164 19.53 -3.39 -22.78
N ASP A 165 19.85 -4.68 -22.98
CA ASP A 165 18.86 -5.75 -22.98
C ASP A 165 18.41 -6.22 -21.60
N ASN A 166 19.10 -5.81 -20.53
CA ASN A 166 18.72 -6.20 -19.18
C ASN A 166 17.65 -5.25 -18.64
N GLU A 167 16.64 -5.82 -18.00
CA GLU A 167 15.52 -5.09 -17.43
C GLU A 167 15.03 -5.81 -16.20
N SER A 168 14.76 -5.07 -15.13
CA SER A 168 14.08 -5.61 -13.96
C SER A 168 13.16 -4.56 -13.39
N SER A 169 11.97 -4.98 -12.96
CA SER A 169 11.02 -4.13 -12.25
C SER A 169 10.63 -4.78 -10.94
N ASP A 170 10.29 -3.96 -9.96
CA ASP A 170 9.76 -4.43 -8.68
C ASP A 170 8.84 -3.39 -8.04
N ILE A 171 8.01 -3.82 -7.10
CA ILE A 171 6.98 -3.01 -6.47
C ILE A 171 7.04 -3.11 -4.95
N ALA A 172 6.56 -2.07 -4.28
CA ALA A 172 6.27 -2.12 -2.85
C ALA A 172 4.92 -1.48 -2.57
N GLN A 173 4.01 -2.24 -1.99
CA GLN A 173 2.70 -1.81 -1.55
C GLN A 173 2.76 -1.24 -0.14
N LEU A 174 2.03 -0.15 0.08
CA LEU A 174 1.68 0.32 1.42
C LEU A 174 0.22 0.72 1.49
N CYS A 175 -0.30 0.81 2.71
CA CYS A 175 -1.65 1.30 2.96
C CYS A 175 -1.62 2.58 3.77
N ILE A 176 -2.48 3.52 3.38
CA ILE A 176 -2.66 4.83 4.01
C ILE A 176 -4.03 4.83 4.68
N GLU A 177 -4.08 5.19 5.96
CA GLU A 177 -5.30 5.31 6.73
C GLU A 177 -5.67 6.79 6.93
N LYS A 178 -6.94 7.10 6.71
CA LYS A 178 -7.46 8.45 6.91
C LYS A 178 -7.67 8.68 8.41
N THR A 179 -7.17 9.80 8.93
CA THR A 179 -7.63 10.32 10.22
C THR A 179 -9.08 10.78 10.07
N VAL A 180 -10.02 10.07 10.68
CA VAL A 180 -11.41 10.51 10.78
C VAL A 180 -11.51 11.50 11.94
N THR A 181 -11.32 12.79 11.67
CA THR A 181 -11.44 13.83 12.71
C THR A 181 -12.90 14.06 13.11
N THR A 182 -13.85 13.65 12.25
CA THR A 182 -15.29 13.82 12.48
C THR A 182 -16.03 12.50 12.24
N THR A 183 -16.99 12.18 13.11
CA THR A 183 -17.96 11.11 12.89
C THR A 183 -18.82 11.38 11.65
N LYS A 184 -19.55 10.37 11.15
CA LYS A 184 -20.53 10.55 10.06
C LYS A 184 -21.59 11.64 10.36
N GLY A 185 -21.78 12.01 11.63
CA GLY A 185 -22.66 13.09 12.08
C GLY A 185 -21.96 14.44 12.31
N GLY A 186 -20.70 14.62 11.90
CA GLY A 186 -19.97 15.89 12.04
C GLY A 186 -19.39 16.18 13.42
N LEU A 187 -19.59 15.29 14.40
CA LEU A 187 -19.00 15.46 15.74
C LEU A 187 -17.52 15.12 15.73
N PRO A 188 -16.65 15.91 16.41
CA PRO A 188 -15.23 15.61 16.52
C PRO A 188 -15.01 14.28 17.24
N VAL A 189 -14.09 13.46 16.73
CA VAL A 189 -13.67 12.23 17.40
C VAL A 189 -12.77 12.62 18.59
N MET A 190 -13.27 12.42 19.81
CA MET A 190 -12.50 12.67 21.03
C MET A 190 -11.57 11.48 21.33
N PRO A 191 -10.31 11.73 21.77
CA PRO A 191 -9.44 10.66 22.24
C PRO A 191 -10.09 9.91 23.40
N ALA A 192 -9.96 8.58 23.43
CA ALA A 192 -10.41 7.80 24.58
C ALA A 192 -9.68 8.30 25.84
N PRO A 193 -10.40 8.72 26.90
CA PRO A 193 -9.77 9.06 28.17
C PRO A 193 -8.95 7.88 28.67
N GLY A 194 -7.70 8.12 29.07
CA GLY A 194 -6.85 7.07 29.64
C GLY A 194 -7.52 6.48 30.88
N LEU A 195 -8.02 5.25 30.77
CA LEU A 195 -8.65 4.55 31.89
C LEU A 195 -7.54 4.12 32.85
N LYS A 196 -7.48 4.77 34.03
CA LYS A 196 -6.48 4.47 35.06
C LYS A 196 -6.69 3.09 35.72
N GLN A 197 -7.88 2.51 35.57
CA GLN A 197 -8.28 1.13 35.78
C GLN A 197 -9.79 1.08 35.51
N THR A 198 -10.30 0.04 34.88
CA THR A 198 -11.75 -0.23 34.90
C THR A 198 -12.13 -0.59 36.34
N PRO A 199 -13.17 0.03 36.93
CA PRO A 199 -13.70 -0.42 38.22
C PRO A 199 -14.01 -1.91 38.14
N ALA A 200 -13.63 -2.68 39.16
CA ALA A 200 -13.95 -4.10 39.23
C ALA A 200 -15.48 -4.26 39.29
N THR A 201 -16.12 -4.58 38.16
CA THR A 201 -17.56 -4.87 38.06
C THR A 201 -17.89 -6.35 38.29
N GLY A 202 -16.93 -7.16 38.73
CA GLY A 202 -17.18 -8.53 39.18
C GLY A 202 -17.73 -8.55 40.61
N PRO A 203 -18.57 -9.53 41.00
CA PRO A 203 -18.89 -9.74 42.40
C PRO A 203 -17.57 -9.90 43.15
N GLU A 204 -17.36 -9.10 44.20
CA GLU A 204 -16.13 -9.15 44.97
C GLU A 204 -15.81 -10.61 45.31
N MET A 205 -14.55 -11.01 45.13
CA MET A 205 -14.04 -12.37 45.42
C MET A 205 -14.59 -12.98 46.72
N LEU A 206 -14.90 -12.14 47.71
CA LEU A 206 -15.58 -12.48 48.97
C LEU A 206 -16.96 -13.15 48.78
N GLY A 207 -17.80 -12.62 47.90
CA GLY A 207 -19.12 -13.20 47.59
C GLY A 207 -19.02 -14.57 46.92
N LEU A 208 -18.01 -14.74 46.05
CA LEU A 208 -17.73 -16.02 45.40
C LEU A 208 -17.13 -17.04 46.38
N ALA A 209 -16.26 -16.59 47.29
CA ALA A 209 -15.66 -17.43 48.33
C ALA A 209 -16.70 -17.95 49.34
N ALA A 210 -17.77 -17.19 49.61
CA ALA A 210 -18.86 -17.61 50.49
C ALA A 210 -19.73 -18.77 49.92
N LEU A 211 -19.71 -18.99 48.60
CA LEU A 211 -20.42 -20.11 47.97
C LEU A 211 -19.77 -21.47 48.24
N ILE A 212 -18.46 -21.50 48.49
CA ILE A 212 -17.69 -22.73 48.75
C ILE A 212 -18.14 -23.42 50.05
N PRO A 213 -18.18 -22.75 51.21
CA PRO A 213 -18.67 -23.38 52.44
C PRO A 213 -20.17 -23.69 52.40
N ALA A 214 -20.99 -22.89 51.68
CA ALA A 214 -22.42 -23.17 51.50
C ALA A 214 -22.67 -24.49 50.74
N ALA A 215 -21.89 -24.75 49.68
CA ALA A 215 -21.93 -26.02 48.96
C ALA A 215 -21.49 -27.21 49.84
N GLY A 216 -20.44 -27.01 50.66
CA GLY A 216 -19.98 -28.02 51.62
C GLY A 216 -21.02 -28.38 52.68
N ALA A 217 -21.68 -27.37 53.26
CA ALA A 217 -22.76 -27.56 54.23
C ALA A 217 -23.96 -28.31 53.63
N GLY A 218 -24.35 -27.99 52.39
CA GLY A 218 -25.42 -28.70 51.68
C GLY A 218 -25.11 -30.18 51.44
N LEU A 219 -23.86 -30.50 51.04
CA LEU A 219 -23.41 -31.87 50.87
C LEU A 219 -23.34 -32.64 52.20
N PHE A 220 -22.96 -31.98 53.29
CA PHE A 220 -22.95 -32.57 54.63
C PHE A 220 -24.36 -32.91 55.11
N LEU A 221 -25.31 -31.98 55.00
CA LEU A 221 -26.72 -32.21 55.38
C LEU A 221 -27.37 -33.33 54.56
N ARG A 222 -26.96 -33.53 53.30
CA ARG A 222 -27.44 -34.66 52.47
C ARG A 222 -26.98 -36.02 52.99
N LYS A 223 -25.83 -36.12 53.65
CA LYS A 223 -25.31 -37.38 54.23
C LYS A 223 -25.99 -37.77 55.54
N PHE A 224 -26.56 -36.80 56.26
CA PHE A 224 -27.25 -37.00 57.54
C PHE A 224 -28.77 -37.08 57.42
N LYS A 225 -29.29 -37.59 56.29
CA LYS A 225 -30.72 -37.85 56.15
C LYS A 225 -31.15 -38.83 57.26
N VAL A 226 -31.80 -38.27 58.28
CA VAL A 226 -32.30 -38.94 59.47
C VAL A 226 -33.04 -40.21 59.05
N LYS A 227 -32.50 -41.38 59.41
CA LYS A 227 -33.31 -42.60 59.46
C LYS A 227 -34.36 -42.34 60.54
N LYS A 228 -35.62 -42.26 60.12
CA LYS A 228 -36.77 -42.30 61.04
C LYS A 228 -36.73 -43.59 61.85
#